data_AF-A0A2S3ULW1-F1
#
_entry.id   AF-A0A2S3ULW1-F1
#
_cell.length_a   1.000
_cell.length_b   1.000
_cell.length_c   1.000
_cell.angle_alpha   90.00
_cell.angle_beta   90.00
_cell.angle_gamma   90.00
#
_symmetry.space_group_name_H-M   'P 1'
#
loop_
_entity.id
_entity.type
_entity.pdbx_description
1 polymer ?
#
loop_
_entity_poly.entity_id
_entity_poly.type
_entity_poly.pdbx_seq_one_letter_code
_entity_poly.pdbx_strand_id
1 'polypeptide(L)' 'MSAEIINLRMVRKQKQRQEKDQAADDNRHKFGRSKAEREAARRRRDDLEKQVDGHLLDTSRPAADDDGSA' A
#
# COMPACT_ATOMS: atom_id res chain seq x y z
N MET A 1 -3.68 -46.43 -29.33
CA MET A 1 -4.05 -45.13 -28.71
C MET A 1 -3.11 -44.90 -27.54
N SER A 2 -2.26 -43.88 -27.61
CA SER A 2 -1.27 -43.57 -26.58
C SER A 2 -1.92 -42.73 -25.48
N ALA A 3 -1.79 -43.15 -24.23
CA ALA A 3 -2.20 -42.33 -23.08
C ALA A 3 -1.24 -41.15 -22.92
N GLU A 4 -1.78 -39.93 -22.92
CA GLU A 4 -1.00 -38.72 -22.72
C GLU A 4 -0.64 -38.58 -21.24
N ILE A 5 0.65 -38.67 -20.93
CA ILE A 5 1.14 -38.58 -19.55
C ILE A 5 1.17 -37.11 -19.14
N ILE A 6 0.09 -36.66 -18.50
CA ILE A 6 -0.02 -35.30 -17.99
C ILE A 6 0.48 -35.16 -16.57
N ASN A 7 1.26 -34.11 -16.32
CA ASN A 7 1.78 -33.81 -14.99
C ASN A 7 0.74 -33.07 -14.13
N LEU A 8 0.09 -33.81 -13.24
CA LEU A 8 -0.95 -33.28 -12.35
C LEU A 8 -0.44 -32.19 -11.37
N ARG A 9 0.86 -32.13 -11.07
CA ARG A 9 1.44 -31.05 -10.24
C ARG A 9 1.42 -29.73 -11.00
N MET A 10 1.77 -29.75 -12.28
CA MET A 10 1.73 -28.53 -13.11
C MET A 10 0.31 -28.05 -13.30
N VAL A 11 -0.63 -28.96 -13.58
CA VAL A 11 -2.06 -28.64 -13.71
C VAL A 11 -2.59 -28.00 -12.42
N ARG A 12 -2.30 -28.57 -11.25
CA ARG A 12 -2.68 -27.98 -9.96
C ARG A 12 -2.08 -26.60 -9.74
N LYS A 13 -0.80 -26.42 -10.06
CA LYS A 13 -0.13 -25.11 -9.95
C LYS A 13 -0.75 -24.07 -10.88
N GLN A 14 -1.12 -24.46 -12.09
CA GLN A 14 -1.76 -23.57 -13.05
C GLN A 14 -3.16 -23.17 -12.58
N LYS A 15 -3.95 -24.13 -12.07
CA LYS A 15 -5.26 -23.84 -11.46
C LYS A 15 -5.15 -22.85 -10.30
N GLN A 16 -4.21 -23.06 -9.38
CA GLN A 16 -3.96 -22.12 -8.27
C GLN A 16 -3.55 -20.73 -8.73
N ARG A 17 -2.84 -20.60 -9.86
CA ARG A 17 -2.50 -19.29 -10.43
C ARG A 17 -3.75 -18.61 -10.99
N GLN A 18 -4.55 -19.33 -11.77
CA GLN A 18 -5.80 -18.82 -12.32
C GLN A 18 -6.79 -18.37 -11.23
N GLU A 19 -6.94 -19.15 -10.15
CA GLU A 19 -7.79 -18.78 -9.01
C GLU A 19 -7.32 -17.48 -8.34
N LYS A 20 -5.99 -17.28 -8.22
CA LYS A 20 -5.42 -16.04 -7.67
C LYS A 20 -5.63 -14.85 -8.60
N ASP A 21 -5.50 -15.05 -9.91
CA ASP A 21 -5.70 -14.00 -10.90
C ASP A 21 -7.17 -13.55 -10.93
N GLN A 22 -8.11 -14.50 -10.91
CA GLN A 22 -9.55 -14.22 -10.78
C GLN A 22 -9.88 -13.46 -9.49
N ALA A 23 -9.32 -13.88 -8.35
CA ALA A 23 -9.50 -13.17 -7.10
C ALA A 23 -8.91 -11.75 -7.15
N ALA A 24 -7.81 -11.54 -7.88
CA ALA A 24 -7.24 -10.21 -8.08
C ALA A 24 -8.15 -9.33 -8.95
N ASP A 25 -8.73 -9.87 -10.02
CA ASP A 25 -9.70 -9.18 -10.88
C ASP A 25 -10.97 -8.81 -10.12
N ASP A 26 -11.53 -9.75 -9.37
CA ASP A 26 -12.66 -9.51 -8.46
C ASP A 26 -12.37 -8.36 -7.50
N ASN A 27 -11.16 -8.32 -6.92
CA ASN A 27 -10.77 -7.25 -6.01
C ASN A 27 -10.59 -5.91 -6.72
N ARG A 28 -10.10 -5.90 -7.98
CA ARG A 28 -10.05 -4.69 -8.81
C ARG A 28 -11.46 -4.17 -9.10
N HIS A 29 -12.40 -5.06 -9.43
CA HIS A 29 -13.79 -4.68 -9.69
C HIS A 29 -14.51 -4.21 -8.42
N LYS A 30 -14.38 -4.93 -7.30
CA LYS A 30 -15.09 -4.64 -6.03
C LYS A 30 -14.57 -3.39 -5.34
N PHE A 31 -13.26 -3.14 -5.38
CA PHE A 31 -12.66 -2.07 -4.58
C PHE A 31 -12.03 -0.96 -5.43
N GLY A 32 -11.95 -1.12 -6.75
CA GLY A 32 -11.37 -0.14 -7.69
C GLY A 32 -9.87 0.10 -7.55
N ARG A 33 -9.24 -0.46 -6.51
CA ARG A 33 -7.82 -0.27 -6.17
C ARG A 33 -7.26 -1.54 -5.54
N SER A 34 -6.05 -1.92 -5.93
CA SER A 34 -5.39 -3.10 -5.34
C SER A 34 -4.99 -2.84 -3.87
N LYS A 35 -4.69 -3.91 -3.12
CA LYS A 35 -4.17 -3.77 -1.75
C LYS A 35 -2.85 -2.97 -1.73
N ALA A 36 -1.96 -3.23 -2.70
CA ALA A 36 -0.68 -2.56 -2.83
C ALA A 36 -0.85 -1.04 -3.07
N GLU A 37 -1.78 -0.64 -3.94
CA GLU A 37 -2.09 0.77 -4.18
C GLU A 37 -2.67 1.46 -2.94
N ARG A 38 -3.56 0.79 -2.21
CA ARG A 38 -4.11 1.31 -0.95
C ARG A 38 -3.02 1.51 0.10
N GLU A 39 -2.10 0.56 0.24
CA GLU A 39 -0.97 0.68 1.17
C GLU A 39 -0.01 1.80 0.77
N ALA A 40 0.31 1.93 -0.52
CA ALA A 40 1.13 3.03 -1.01
C ALA A 40 0.47 4.40 -0.78
N ALA A 41 -0.84 4.50 -0.98
CA ALA A 41 -1.59 5.72 -0.69
C ALA A 41 -1.60 6.05 0.81
N ARG A 42 -1.79 5.04 1.68
CA ARG A 42 -1.72 5.22 3.14
C ARG A 42 -0.35 5.72 3.58
N ARG A 43 0.74 5.08 3.14
CA ARG A 43 2.11 5.50 3.48
C ARG A 43 2.37 6.95 3.07
N ARG A 44 1.98 7.32 1.84
CA ARG A 44 2.12 8.71 1.38
C ARG A 44 1.35 9.70 2.25
N ARG A 45 0.14 9.35 2.68
CA ARG A 45 -0.64 10.21 3.59
C ARG A 45 0.05 10.33 4.95
N ASP A 46 0.49 9.22 5.53
CA ASP A 46 1.16 9.21 6.83
C ASP A 46 2.47 10.02 6.80
N ASP A 47 3.22 9.96 5.70
CA ASP A 47 4.44 10.77 5.52
C ASP A 47 4.12 12.27 5.38
N LEU A 48 3.05 12.61 4.65
CA LEU A 48 2.58 14.00 4.54
C LEU A 48 2.07 14.54 5.89
N GLU A 49 1.32 13.74 6.64
CA GLU A 49 0.86 14.10 7.99
C GLU A 49 2.05 14.41 8.90
N LYS A 50 3.06 13.53 8.93
CA LYS A 50 4.29 13.77 9.69
C LYS A 50 5.05 15.03 9.25
N GLN A 51 5.11 15.32 7.96
CA GLN A 51 5.74 16.53 7.46
C GLN A 51 4.99 17.77 7.94
N VAL A 52 3.66 17.78 7.82
CA VAL A 52 2.83 18.88 8.29
C VAL A 52 2.97 19.07 9.80
N ASP A 53 2.90 17.99 10.58
CA ASP A 53 3.05 18.02 12.03
C ASP A 53 4.43 18.55 12.45
N GLY A 54 5.51 18.14 11.77
CA GLY A 54 6.87 18.64 12.02
C GLY A 54 7.08 20.11 11.65
N HIS A 55 6.24 20.66 10.76
CA HIS A 55 6.27 22.08 10.38
C HIS A 55 5.28 22.94 11.16
N LEU A 56 4.47 22.35 12.05
CA LEU A 56 3.54 23.07 12.88
C LEU A 56 4.32 23.84 13.96
N LEU A 57 4.49 25.15 13.76
CA LEU A 57 4.95 26.06 14.80
C LEU A 57 3.82 26.23 15.80
N ASP A 58 4.07 25.86 17.06
CA ASP A 58 3.11 26.04 18.14
C ASP A 58 2.88 27.55 18.36
N THR A 59 1.76 28.07 17.82
CA THR A 59 1.36 29.47 17.98
C THR A 59 0.92 29.78 19.41
N SER A 60 0.89 28.80 20.31
CA SER A 60 0.64 29.00 21.73
C SER A 60 1.91 29.22 22.56
N ARG A 61 3.11 29.14 21.96
CA ARG A 61 4.32 29.64 22.61
C ARG A 61 4.29 31.17 22.54
N PRO A 62 4.05 31.89 23.65
CA PRO A 62 4.30 33.32 23.65
C PRO A 62 5.77 33.50 23.28
N ALA A 63 6.06 34.51 22.46
CA ALA A 63 7.42 34.93 22.14
C ALA A 63 8.18 35.17 23.46
N ALA A 64 8.87 34.15 23.95
CA ALA A 64 9.78 34.25 25.07
C ALA A 64 11.11 34.72 24.46
N ASP A 65 11.31 36.02 24.58
CA ASP A 65 12.58 36.61 25.00
C ASP A 65 13.73 36.43 23.99
N ASP A 66 13.74 37.29 22.97
CA ASP A 66 14.99 37.67 22.29
C ASP A 66 15.72 38.72 23.16
N ASP A 67 16.32 38.22 24.23
CA ASP A 67 17.15 38.96 25.16
C ASP A 67 18.63 38.80 24.75
N GLY A 68 19.07 39.66 23.82
CA GLY A 68 20.44 40.19 23.69
C GLY A 68 21.66 39.25 23.80
N SER A 69 22.47 39.24 22.74
CA SER A 69 23.92 39.35 22.90
C SER A 69 24.52 40.26 21.82
N ALA A 70 25.23 41.28 22.30
CA ALA A 70 26.04 42.22 21.54
C ALA A 70 27.37 41.61 21.09
#